data_AF-G4D6S4-F1
#
_entry.id   AF-G4D6S4-F1
#
_cell.length_a   1.000
_cell.length_b   1.000
_cell.length_c   1.000
_cell.angle_alpha   90.00
_cell.angle_beta   90.00
_cell.angle_gamma   90.00
#
_symmetry.space_group_name_H-M   'P 1'
#
loop_
_entity.id
_entity.type
_entity.pdbx_description
1 polymer ?
#
loop_
_entity_poly.entity_id
_entity_poly.type
_entity_poly.pdbx_seq_one_letter_code
_entity_poly.pdbx_strand_id
1 'polypeptide(L)'
;KEDVNLEERYMVGGSKTTAGINRIVPIHHKILPIITALYAKNKVYLIENKLGKQMKYSNFRREKWDKIMSDLEMKHLPHECRHTTATLLDRFEANSNSIKKILGHSSTNITDKTYIHKDLSQLITAIEKIEI
;
A
#
# COMPACT_ATOMS: atom_id res chain seq x y z
N LYS A 1 3.29 10.08 11.23
CA LYS A 1 2.10 9.28 10.79
C LYS A 1 1.11 10.09 9.97
N GLU A 2 1.47 11.31 9.56
CA GLU A 2 0.60 12.25 8.84
C GLU A 2 0.13 11.71 7.48
N ASP A 3 0.86 10.76 6.92
CA ASP A 3 0.55 10.15 5.61
C ASP A 3 -0.53 9.05 5.67
N VAL A 4 -1.23 8.83 6.79
CA VAL A 4 -2.24 7.78 6.91
C VAL A 4 -3.58 8.41 7.30
N ASN A 5 -4.58 8.25 6.45
CA ASN A 5 -5.96 8.66 6.71
C ASN A 5 -6.83 7.41 6.90
N LEU A 6 -7.20 7.13 8.16
CA LEU A 6 -8.00 5.96 8.53
C LEU A 6 -9.48 6.13 8.16
N GLU A 7 -10.02 7.34 8.25
CA GLU A 7 -11.43 7.63 7.95
C GLU A 7 -11.71 7.47 6.46
N GLU A 8 -10.87 8.07 5.61
CA GLU A 8 -10.97 7.98 4.16
C GLU A 8 -10.27 6.73 3.58
N ARG A 9 -9.66 5.90 4.45
CA ARG A 9 -9.02 4.61 4.15
C ARG A 9 -7.94 4.68 3.06
N TYR A 10 -6.99 5.60 3.18
CA TYR A 10 -5.81 5.61 2.31
C TYR A 10 -4.52 5.98 3.06
N MET A 11 -3.41 5.72 2.40
CA MET A 11 -2.10 6.21 2.79
C MET A 11 -1.46 6.94 1.63
N VAL A 12 -0.66 7.96 1.93
CA VAL A 12 0.22 8.60 0.96
C VAL A 12 1.58 7.93 1.08
N GLY A 13 2.09 7.42 -0.04
CA GLY A 13 3.34 6.69 -0.04
C GLY A 13 4.07 6.85 -1.37
N GLY A 14 5.30 6.33 -1.39
CA GLY A 14 6.08 6.41 -2.60
C GLY A 14 7.57 6.56 -2.38
N SER A 15 8.36 6.07 -3.33
CA SER A 15 9.79 6.30 -3.35
C SER A 15 10.30 6.28 -4.79
N LYS A 16 11.14 7.26 -5.13
CA LYS A 16 12.11 7.28 -6.25
C LYS A 16 11.67 7.81 -7.62
N THR A 17 10.39 7.95 -7.97
CA THR A 17 9.99 8.53 -9.28
C THR A 17 8.86 9.54 -9.14
N THR A 18 8.72 10.49 -10.07
CA THR A 18 7.67 11.52 -10.04
C THR A 18 6.26 10.91 -9.94
N ALA A 19 6.01 9.78 -10.62
CA ALA A 19 4.74 9.04 -10.53
C ALA A 19 4.64 8.08 -9.33
N GLY A 20 5.76 7.87 -8.63
CA GLY A 20 5.88 6.98 -7.49
C GLY A 20 6.13 7.70 -6.18
N ILE A 21 5.98 9.03 -6.09
CA ILE A 21 6.08 9.86 -4.89
C ILE A 21 4.70 10.50 -4.66
N ASN A 22 4.31 10.72 -3.40
CA ASN A 22 3.01 11.30 -3.01
C ASN A 22 1.79 10.59 -3.63
N ARG A 23 1.88 9.27 -3.79
CA ARG A 23 0.84 8.45 -4.38
C ARG A 23 -0.17 8.03 -3.33
N ILE A 24 -1.45 8.16 -3.65
CA ILE A 24 -2.55 7.62 -2.85
C ILE A 24 -2.56 6.09 -3.01
N VAL A 25 -2.50 5.39 -1.88
CA VAL A 25 -2.62 3.94 -1.79
C VAL A 25 -3.88 3.62 -0.98
N PRO A 26 -4.96 3.10 -1.61
CA PRO A 26 -6.18 2.76 -0.91
C PRO A 26 -5.94 1.57 0.05
N ILE A 27 -6.61 1.58 1.20
CA ILE A 27 -6.54 0.55 2.23
C ILE A 27 -7.76 -0.36 2.09
N HIS A 28 -7.53 -1.61 1.74
CA HIS A 28 -8.58 -2.64 1.69
C HIS A 28 -9.16 -2.93 3.08
N HIS A 29 -10.47 -3.18 3.19
CA HIS A 29 -11.13 -3.45 4.48
C HIS A 29 -10.46 -4.57 5.30
N LYS A 30 -9.93 -5.62 4.65
CA LYS A 30 -9.26 -6.73 5.35
C LYS A 30 -7.97 -6.33 6.06
N ILE A 31 -7.26 -5.31 5.59
CA ILE A 31 -6.01 -4.84 6.23
C ILE A 31 -6.23 -3.61 7.11
N LEU A 32 -7.39 -2.94 7.00
CA LEU A 32 -7.71 -1.75 7.78
C LEU A 32 -7.54 -1.98 9.30
N PRO A 33 -8.03 -3.07 9.92
CA PRO A 33 -7.81 -3.32 11.34
C PRO A 33 -6.32 -3.40 11.73
N ILE A 34 -5.48 -3.97 10.85
CA ILE A 34 -4.04 -4.07 11.08
C ILE A 34 -3.40 -2.68 11.06
N ILE A 35 -3.77 -1.84 10.06
CA ILE A 35 -3.26 -0.48 9.96
C ILE A 35 -3.72 0.37 11.14
N THR A 36 -4.99 0.28 11.55
CA THR A 36 -5.52 0.96 12.73
C THR A 36 -4.77 0.58 14.00
N ALA A 37 -4.52 -0.72 14.22
CA ALA A 37 -3.77 -1.20 15.38
C ALA A 37 -2.30 -0.71 15.39
N LEU A 38 -1.67 -0.57 14.22
CA LEU A 38 -0.34 0.03 14.11
C LEU A 38 -0.37 1.55 14.35
N TYR A 39 -1.40 2.21 13.84
CA TYR A 39 -1.59 3.65 13.96
C TYR A 39 -1.83 4.08 15.42
N ALA A 40 -2.57 3.29 16.20
CA ALA A 40 -2.88 3.57 17.61
C ALA A 40 -1.64 3.54 18.55
N LYS A 41 -0.53 2.93 18.14
CA LYS A 41 0.69 2.85 18.97
C LYS A 41 1.34 4.23 19.14
N ASN A 42 1.90 4.55 20.30
CA ASN A 42 2.65 5.81 20.47
C ASN A 42 4.04 5.74 19.80
N LYS A 43 4.06 5.91 18.47
CA LYS A 43 5.22 5.73 17.58
C LYS A 43 5.22 6.83 16.53
N VAL A 44 6.42 7.26 16.12
CA VAL A 44 6.60 8.34 15.13
C VAL A 44 6.23 7.84 13.73
N TYR A 45 6.66 6.61 13.41
CA TYR A 45 6.39 5.94 12.15
C TYR A 45 5.30 4.89 12.31
N LEU A 46 4.56 4.58 11.23
CA LEU A 46 3.59 3.48 11.24
C LEU A 46 4.27 2.13 11.50
N ILE A 47 5.47 1.95 10.93
CA ILE A 47 6.33 0.78 11.15
C ILE A 47 7.73 1.25 11.54
N GLU A 48 8.15 0.88 12.73
CA GLU A 48 9.49 1.14 13.27
C GLU A 48 10.31 -0.15 13.34
N ASN A 49 11.61 -0.02 13.18
CA ASN A 49 12.55 -1.09 13.49
C ASN A 49 12.78 -1.22 15.00
N LYS A 50 13.63 -2.18 15.40
CA LYS A 50 13.95 -2.42 16.83
C LYS A 50 14.60 -1.23 17.54
N LEU A 51 15.14 -0.26 16.80
CA LEU A 51 15.78 0.95 17.32
C LEU A 51 14.81 2.14 17.36
N GLY A 52 13.51 1.94 17.11
CA GLY A 52 12.52 3.02 17.07
C GLY A 52 12.61 3.93 15.83
N LYS A 53 13.44 3.57 14.83
CA LYS A 53 13.59 4.35 13.59
C LYS A 53 12.67 3.81 12.49
N GLN A 54 12.42 4.62 11.46
CA GLN A 54 11.65 4.20 10.28
C GLN A 54 12.17 2.86 9.72
N MET A 55 11.26 1.92 9.48
CA MET A 55 11.59 0.65 8.86
C MET A 55 12.05 0.86 7.41
N LYS A 56 13.34 0.62 7.14
CA LYS A 56 13.90 0.59 5.77
C LYS A 56 13.61 -0.74 5.10
N TYR A 57 13.56 -0.74 3.76
CA TYR A 57 13.32 -1.97 2.97
C TYR A 57 14.33 -3.08 3.29
N SER A 58 15.62 -2.77 3.39
CA SER A 58 16.67 -3.74 3.74
C SER A 58 16.41 -4.44 5.08
N ASN A 59 15.90 -3.68 6.06
CA ASN A 59 15.63 -4.18 7.39
C ASN A 59 14.34 -5.00 7.39
N PHE A 60 13.29 -4.52 6.74
CA PHE A 60 12.06 -5.28 6.54
C PHE A 60 12.35 -6.63 5.90
N ARG A 61 13.15 -6.63 4.82
CA ARG A 61 13.50 -7.83 4.07
C ARG A 61 14.15 -8.88 4.98
N ARG A 62 15.26 -8.50 5.63
CA ARG A 62 16.04 -9.41 6.47
C ARG A 62 15.36 -9.79 7.78
N GLU A 63 14.73 -8.83 8.44
CA GLU A 63 14.25 -9.02 9.83
C GLU A 63 12.81 -9.55 9.91
N LYS A 64 12.03 -9.41 8.83
CA LYS A 64 10.62 -9.81 8.78
C LYS A 64 10.37 -10.81 7.65
N TRP A 65 10.60 -10.39 6.41
CA TRP A 65 10.22 -11.19 5.24
C TRP A 65 10.94 -12.54 5.17
N ASP A 66 12.27 -12.53 5.21
CA ASP A 66 13.06 -13.76 5.08
C ASP A 66 12.79 -14.75 6.22
N LYS A 67 12.43 -14.24 7.41
CA LYS A 67 11.99 -15.08 8.53
C LYS A 67 10.67 -15.75 8.26
N ILE A 68 9.65 -14.99 7.82
CA ILE A 68 8.34 -15.55 7.46
C ILE A 68 8.47 -16.60 6.36
N MET A 69 9.31 -16.34 5.35
CA MET A 69 9.59 -17.31 4.29
C MET A 69 10.23 -18.59 4.84
N SER A 70 11.18 -18.47 5.76
CA SER A 70 11.80 -19.63 6.43
C SER A 70 10.79 -20.40 7.29
N ASP A 71 10.00 -19.70 8.11
CA ASP A 71 9.05 -20.30 9.05
C ASP A 71 7.91 -21.03 8.32
N LEU A 72 7.57 -20.58 7.11
CA LEU A 72 6.55 -21.19 6.24
C LEU A 72 7.14 -22.15 5.19
N GLU A 73 8.46 -22.34 5.16
CA GLU A 73 9.17 -23.14 4.14
C GLU A 73 8.88 -22.69 2.69
N MET A 74 8.69 -21.38 2.49
CA MET A 74 8.38 -20.76 1.21
C MET A 74 9.58 -20.00 0.62
N LYS A 75 9.57 -19.79 -0.70
CA LYS A 75 10.59 -19.01 -1.40
C LYS A 75 9.97 -17.94 -2.29
N HIS A 76 9.43 -16.91 -1.65
CA HIS A 76 8.83 -15.76 -2.33
C HIS A 76 9.56 -14.45 -2.07
N LEU A 77 9.33 -13.47 -2.94
CA LEU A 77 9.92 -12.15 -2.87
C LEU A 77 8.81 -11.10 -2.65
N PRO A 78 9.05 -10.00 -1.89
CA PRO A 78 7.99 -9.02 -1.61
C PRO A 78 7.36 -8.39 -2.86
N HIS A 79 8.11 -8.32 -3.97
CA HIS A 79 7.60 -7.78 -5.22
C HIS A 79 6.54 -8.69 -5.88
N GLU A 80 6.53 -9.99 -5.56
CA GLU A 80 5.51 -10.93 -6.04
C GLU A 80 4.14 -10.63 -5.43
N CYS A 81 4.08 -10.06 -4.22
CA CYS A 81 2.81 -9.56 -3.67
C CYS A 81 2.20 -8.49 -4.57
N ARG A 82 3.01 -7.57 -5.10
CA ARG A 82 2.56 -6.53 -6.03
C ARG A 82 2.04 -7.14 -7.34
N HIS A 83 2.72 -8.16 -7.88
CA HIS A 83 2.24 -8.89 -9.06
C HIS A 83 0.92 -9.61 -8.76
N THR A 84 0.81 -10.26 -7.61
CA THR A 84 -0.42 -10.91 -7.16
C THR A 84 -1.57 -9.91 -7.03
N THR A 85 -1.33 -8.74 -6.44
CA THR A 85 -2.33 -7.66 -6.38
C THR A 85 -2.76 -7.22 -7.79
N ALA A 86 -1.82 -7.08 -8.73
CA ALA A 86 -2.14 -6.71 -10.11
C ALA A 86 -3.04 -7.76 -10.78
N THR A 87 -2.68 -9.04 -10.66
CA THR A 87 -3.45 -10.16 -11.21
C THR A 87 -4.83 -10.28 -10.58
N LEU A 88 -4.96 -10.07 -9.26
CA LEU A 88 -6.26 -10.11 -8.58
C LEU A 88 -7.16 -8.96 -9.04
N LEU A 89 -6.64 -7.74 -9.11
CA LEU A 89 -7.40 -6.60 -9.58
C LEU A 89 -7.89 -6.79 -11.03
N ASP A 90 -7.03 -7.32 -11.90
CA ASP A 90 -7.38 -7.64 -13.28
C ASP A 90 -8.45 -8.74 -13.34
N ARG A 91 -8.27 -9.82 -12.57
CA ARG A 91 -9.24 -10.93 -12.46
C ARG A 91 -10.63 -10.47 -12.04
N PHE A 92 -10.73 -9.51 -11.13
CA PHE A 92 -12.00 -8.96 -10.66
C PHE A 92 -12.46 -7.73 -11.47
N GLU A 93 -11.90 -7.53 -12.66
CA GLU A 93 -12.29 -6.49 -13.62
C GLU A 93 -12.27 -5.09 -12.97
N ALA A 94 -11.25 -4.81 -12.16
CA ALA A 94 -11.02 -3.46 -11.66
C ALA A 94 -10.63 -2.53 -12.81
N ASN A 95 -11.00 -1.25 -12.69
CA ASN A 95 -10.70 -0.27 -13.72
C ASN A 95 -9.18 -0.19 -13.98
N SER A 96 -8.76 -0.35 -15.24
CA SER A 96 -7.34 -0.43 -15.62
C SER A 96 -6.53 0.82 -15.25
N ASN A 97 -7.14 2.01 -15.21
CA ASN A 97 -6.49 3.23 -14.72
C ASN A 97 -6.31 3.16 -13.20
N SER A 98 -7.31 2.70 -12.45
CA SER A 98 -7.18 2.47 -11.01
C SER A 98 -6.08 1.45 -10.70
N ILE A 99 -5.97 0.34 -11.47
CA ILE A 99 -4.89 -0.65 -11.30
C ILE A 99 -3.52 0.02 -11.46
N LYS A 100 -3.32 0.77 -12.56
CA LYS A 100 -2.07 1.50 -12.81
C LYS A 100 -1.75 2.47 -11.69
N LYS A 101 -2.74 3.20 -11.19
CA LYS A 101 -2.58 4.16 -10.08
C LYS A 101 -2.26 3.48 -8.74
N ILE A 102 -2.97 2.42 -8.36
CA ILE A 102 -2.71 1.65 -7.12
C ILE A 102 -1.27 1.11 -7.13
N LEU A 103 -0.85 0.54 -8.27
CA LEU A 103 0.49 0.03 -8.44
C LEU A 103 1.50 1.20 -8.59
N GLY A 104 1.11 2.37 -9.05
CA GLY A 104 2.04 3.46 -9.37
C GLY A 104 2.86 3.16 -10.63
N HIS A 105 2.22 2.59 -11.65
CA HIS A 105 2.70 2.70 -13.02
C HIS A 105 2.47 4.14 -13.48
N SER A 106 3.41 4.70 -14.24
CA SER A 106 3.43 6.11 -14.62
C SER A 106 2.06 6.59 -15.14
N SER A 107 1.42 7.45 -14.37
CA SER A 107 0.30 8.27 -14.79
C SER A 107 0.61 9.71 -14.38
N THR A 108 0.36 10.64 -15.28
CA THR A 108 0.63 12.07 -15.13
C THR A 108 -0.12 12.69 -13.95
N ASN A 109 0.56 13.62 -13.28
CA ASN A 109 0.13 14.38 -12.11
C ASN A 109 -1.33 14.84 -12.18
N ILE A 110 -2.10 14.60 -11.11
CA ILE A 110 -3.41 15.23 -10.90
C ILE A 110 -3.32 16.09 -9.64
N THR A 111 -3.00 17.37 -9.83
CA THR A 111 -2.94 18.40 -8.80
C THR A 111 -4.25 19.20 -8.77
N ASP A 112 -5.33 18.59 -8.28
CA ASP A 112 -6.56 19.31 -7.95
C ASP A 112 -7.37 18.54 -6.88
N LYS A 113 -7.81 19.21 -5.81
CA LYS A 113 -8.41 18.59 -4.62
C LYS A 113 -9.73 17.88 -4.92
N THR A 114 -10.55 18.45 -5.81
CA THR A 114 -11.81 17.82 -6.27
C THR A 114 -11.51 16.54 -7.05
N TYR A 115 -10.42 16.52 -7.81
CA TYR A 115 -10.00 15.33 -8.54
C TYR A 115 -9.38 14.28 -7.61
N ILE A 116 -8.74 14.67 -6.51
CA ILE A 116 -8.25 13.74 -5.48
C ILE A 116 -9.39 12.90 -4.88
N HIS A 117 -10.51 13.52 -4.49
CA HIS A 117 -11.63 12.76 -3.88
C HIS A 117 -12.31 11.81 -4.88
N LYS A 118 -12.51 12.26 -6.12
CA LYS A 118 -13.08 11.42 -7.18
C LYS A 118 -12.15 10.25 -7.50
N ASP A 119 -10.85 10.49 -7.56
CA ASP A 119 -9.85 9.46 -7.80
C ASP A 119 -9.78 8.48 -6.62
N LEU A 120 -9.76 8.97 -5.38
CA LEU A 120 -9.75 8.13 -4.18
C LEU A 120 -10.95 7.17 -4.13
N SER A 121 -12.17 7.65 -4.39
CA SER A 121 -13.37 6.79 -4.43
C SER A 121 -13.23 5.66 -5.47
N GLN A 122 -12.67 5.96 -6.64
CA GLN A 122 -12.39 4.96 -7.69
C GLN A 122 -11.30 3.97 -7.28
N LEU A 123 -10.28 4.42 -6.54
CA LEU A 123 -9.22 3.56 -6.02
C LEU A 123 -9.72 2.64 -4.90
N ILE A 124 -10.57 3.15 -4.01
CA ILE A 124 -11.25 2.37 -2.97
C ILE A 124 -12.15 1.31 -3.61
N THR A 125 -13.01 1.71 -4.54
CA THR A 125 -13.90 0.76 -5.24
C THR A 125 -13.07 -0.31 -5.97
N ALA A 126 -11.94 0.07 -6.58
CA ALA A 126 -11.06 -0.87 -7.25
C ALA A 126 -10.38 -1.84 -6.29
N ILE A 127 -9.84 -1.39 -5.15
CA ILE A 127 -9.18 -2.30 -4.21
C ILE A 127 -10.18 -3.25 -3.56
N GLU A 128 -11.39 -2.79 -3.26
CA GLU A 128 -12.47 -3.57 -2.64
C GLU A 128 -13.06 -4.65 -3.55
N LYS A 129 -12.75 -4.62 -4.86
CA LYS A 129 -13.09 -5.74 -5.77
C LYS A 129 -12.30 -7.01 -5.47
N ILE A 130 -11.18 -6.94 -4.75
CA ILE A 130 -10.39 -8.12 -4.44
C ILE A 130 -11.13 -8.96 -3.38
N GLU A 131 -11.76 -10.03 -3.82
CA GLU A 131 -12.31 -11.05 -2.94
C GLU A 131 -11.23 -12.10 -2.63
N ILE A 132 -10.95 -12.32 -1.33
CA ILE A 132 -9.96 -13.30 -0.81
C ILE A 132 -10.66 -14.21 0.19
#